data_AF-A0A2G9TWF6-F1
#
_entry.id   AF-A0A2G9TWF6-F1
#
_cell.length_a   1.000
_cell.length_b   1.000
_cell.length_c   1.000
_cell.angle_alpha   90.00
_cell.angle_beta   90.00
_cell.angle_gamma   90.00
#
_symmetry.space_group_name_H-M   'P 1'
#
loop_
_entity.id
_entity.type
_entity.pdbx_description
1 polymer ?
#
loop_
_entity_poly.entity_id
_entity_poly.type
_entity_poly.pdbx_seq_one_letter_code
_entity_poly.pdbx_strand_id
1 'polypeptide(L)'
;MSAKKCAREECGKTVYPIEELKCLDKVWHKGCFKCTVCGMTLSMKNYKGYDKKPYCEPHYPKTVASVVMDTPEMRRVAENTKNQSQVQYHAAYEKTKGTKIEVADDPEMERHRKNMQVKWICT
;
A
#
# COMPACT_ATOMS: atom_id res chain seq x y z
N MET A 1 27.41 -4.01 47.13
CA MET A 1 26.02 -4.06 46.61
C MET A 1 25.62 -2.64 46.21
N SER A 2 25.56 -2.32 44.91
CA SER A 2 25.10 -0.99 44.48
C SER A 2 23.62 -0.80 44.78
N ALA A 3 23.28 0.29 45.48
CA ALA A 3 21.89 0.65 45.73
C ALA A 3 21.22 1.06 44.40
N LYS A 4 20.07 0.46 44.10
CA LYS A 4 19.29 0.78 42.90
C LYS A 4 18.51 2.08 43.16
N LYS A 5 18.84 3.13 42.42
CA LYS A 5 18.12 4.42 42.47
C LYS A 5 17.00 4.46 41.44
N CYS A 6 15.95 5.22 41.75
CA CYS A 6 14.88 5.47 40.81
C CYS A 6 15.39 6.30 39.63
N ALA A 7 15.01 5.92 38.42
CA ALA A 7 15.38 6.61 37.19
C ALA A 7 14.56 7.87 36.89
N ARG A 8 13.57 8.18 37.74
CA ARG A 8 12.83 9.43 37.65
C ARG A 8 13.59 10.54 38.37
N GLU A 9 13.93 11.58 37.62
CA GLU A 9 14.69 12.74 38.10
C GLU A 9 14.03 13.42 39.32
N GLU A 10 12.69 13.54 39.34
CA GLU A 10 11.96 14.13 40.48
C GLU A 10 11.97 13.25 41.74
N CYS A 11 12.17 11.94 41.61
CA CYS A 11 12.09 11.05 42.77
C CYS A 11 13.43 10.95 43.47
N GLY A 12 14.51 10.62 42.74
CA GLY A 12 15.87 10.47 43.27
C GLY A 12 16.06 9.42 44.40
N LYS A 13 14.97 8.83 44.91
CA LYS A 13 14.98 7.90 46.06
C LYS A 13 15.46 6.52 45.64
N THR A 14 16.00 5.79 46.61
CA THR A 14 16.32 4.37 46.47
C THR A 14 15.04 3.56 46.27
N VAL A 15 15.12 2.54 45.43
CA VAL A 15 13.99 1.65 45.15
C VAL A 15 14.17 0.39 45.98
N TYR A 16 13.21 0.14 46.87
CA TYR A 16 13.16 -1.09 47.65
C TYR A 16 12.67 -2.26 46.77
N PRO A 17 13.09 -3.50 47.04
CA PRO A 17 12.69 -4.67 46.26
C PRO A 17 11.17 -4.86 46.12
N ILE A 18 10.38 -4.40 47.08
CA ILE A 18 8.90 -4.47 47.03
C ILE A 18 8.29 -3.56 45.94
N GLU A 19 8.91 -2.41 45.68
CA GLU A 19 8.42 -1.43 44.71
C GLU A 19 9.25 -1.41 43.41
N GLU A 20 10.17 -2.37 43.24
CA GLU A 20 11.06 -2.38 42.09
C GLU A 20 10.32 -2.71 40.79
N LEU A 21 10.35 -1.77 39.85
CA LEU A 21 9.93 -1.97 38.48
C LEU A 21 11.17 -1.82 37.57
N LYS A 22 11.63 -2.92 36.98
CA LYS A 22 12.78 -2.93 36.06
C LYS A 22 12.27 -2.65 34.65
N CYS A 23 12.71 -1.55 34.05
CA CYS A 23 12.29 -1.15 32.71
C CYS A 23 13.38 -0.32 32.04
N LEU A 24 13.68 -0.59 30.76
CA LEU A 24 14.71 0.12 29.97
C LEU A 24 16.08 0.16 30.68
N ASP A 25 16.51 -0.99 31.23
CA ASP A 25 17.77 -1.14 31.98
C ASP A 25 17.89 -0.24 33.22
N LYS A 26 16.77 0.33 33.65
CA LYS A 26 16.66 1.22 34.80
C LYS A 26 15.62 0.71 35.79
N VAL A 27 15.71 1.18 37.03
CA VAL A 27 14.77 0.82 38.09
C VAL A 27 13.87 2.01 38.39
N TRP A 28 12.58 1.75 38.47
CA TRP A 28 11.53 2.73 38.72
C TRP A 28 10.70 2.28 39.92
N HIS A 29 10.07 3.22 40.63
CA HIS A 29 8.97 2.90 41.52
C HIS A 29 7.68 2.68 40.71
N LYS A 30 6.77 1.83 41.22
CA LYS A 30 5.45 1.61 40.61
C LYS A 30 4.67 2.92 40.38
N GLY A 31 4.72 3.85 41.33
CA GLY A 31 4.09 5.18 41.20
C GLY A 31 4.90 6.23 40.45
N CYS A 32 6.20 5.98 40.21
CA CYS A 32 7.05 6.91 39.45
C CYS A 32 7.04 6.63 37.95
N PHE A 33 6.52 5.49 37.52
CA PHE A 33 6.46 5.16 36.11
C PHE A 33 5.31 5.89 35.44
N LYS A 34 5.58 7.06 34.85
CA LYS A 34 4.55 7.95 34.26
C LYS A 34 4.97 8.43 32.90
N CYS A 35 3.98 8.63 32.02
CA CYS A 35 4.22 9.13 30.68
C CYS A 35 4.79 10.55 30.72
N THR A 36 5.82 10.81 29.91
CA THR A 36 6.45 12.15 29.80
C THR A 36 5.48 13.20 29.23
N VAL A 37 4.52 12.78 28.40
CA VAL A 37 3.59 13.70 27.70
C VAL A 37 2.33 13.96 28.53
N CYS A 38 1.69 12.92 29.09
CA CYS A 38 0.42 13.07 29.82
C CYS A 38 0.51 12.92 31.33
N GLY A 39 1.66 12.56 31.89
CA GLY A 39 1.82 12.34 33.33
C GLY A 39 1.05 11.13 33.89
N MET A 40 0.30 10.39 33.06
CA MET A 40 -0.46 9.22 33.48
C MET A 40 0.50 8.12 33.95
N THR A 41 0.20 7.53 35.11
CA THR A 41 0.95 6.38 35.64
C THR A 41 0.77 5.19 34.71
N LEU A 42 1.87 4.71 34.15
CA LEU A 42 1.92 3.55 33.30
C LEU A 42 2.21 2.31 34.14
N SER A 43 1.91 1.15 33.58
CA SER A 43 2.24 -0.15 34.17
C SER A 43 2.93 -1.01 33.12
N MET A 44 3.56 -2.10 33.54
CA MET A 44 4.35 -2.99 32.67
C MET A 44 3.57 -3.49 31.43
N LYS A 45 2.23 -3.57 31.52
CA LYS A 45 1.36 -4.01 30.42
C LYS A 45 1.05 -2.91 29.37
N ASN A 46 1.10 -1.63 29.75
CA ASN A 46 0.51 -0.52 28.97
C ASN A 46 1.54 0.53 28.54
N TYR A 47 2.83 0.20 28.58
CA TYR A 47 3.90 1.14 28.31
C TYR A 47 4.65 0.78 27.01
N LYS A 48 5.07 1.80 26.27
CA LYS A 48 6.00 1.68 25.16
C LYS A 48 7.23 2.56 25.44
N GLY A 49 8.41 2.00 25.29
CA GLY A 49 9.68 2.71 25.49
C GLY A 49 10.13 3.35 24.20
N TYR A 50 10.33 4.66 24.23
CA TYR A 50 10.96 5.39 23.13
C TYR A 50 12.06 6.27 23.73
N ASP A 51 13.27 6.23 23.16
CA ASP A 51 14.40 7.06 23.60
C ASP A 51 14.64 7.05 25.14
N LYS A 52 14.62 5.84 25.73
CA LYS A 52 14.84 5.58 27.18
C LYS A 52 13.85 6.28 28.13
N LYS A 53 12.70 6.74 27.64
CA LYS A 53 11.62 7.34 28.44
C LYS A 53 10.32 6.55 28.27
N PRO A 54 9.47 6.48 29.31
CA PRO A 54 8.18 5.83 29.22
C PRO A 54 7.12 6.69 28.51
N TYR A 55 6.47 6.11 27.49
CA TYR A 55 5.33 6.68 26.78
C TYR A 55 4.10 5.80 26.91
N CYS A 56 2.92 6.43 26.89
CA CYS A 56 1.65 5.72 26.80
C CYS A 56 1.40 5.31 25.34
N GLU A 57 0.49 4.35 25.14
CA GLU A 57 0.11 3.89 23.80
C GLU A 57 -0.30 4.99 22.80
N PRO A 58 -1.11 6.00 23.17
CA PRO A 58 -1.47 7.07 22.24
C PRO A 58 -0.35 8.10 21.99
N HIS A 59 0.57 8.31 22.94
CA HIS A 59 1.69 9.25 22.78
C HIS A 59 2.98 8.58 22.30
N TYR A 60 2.93 7.28 21.96
CA TYR A 60 4.04 6.63 21.30
C TYR A 60 4.11 7.15 19.87
N PRO A 61 5.23 7.77 19.44
CA PRO A 61 5.41 8.13 18.04
C PRO A 61 5.46 6.82 17.26
N LYS A 62 4.30 6.38 16.77
CA LYS A 62 4.23 5.35 15.74
C LYS A 62 4.98 5.96 14.57
N THR A 63 6.17 5.41 14.31
CA THR A 63 6.78 5.48 13.00
C THR A 63 5.73 4.92 12.04
N VAL A 64 4.88 5.79 11.52
CA VAL A 64 4.19 5.50 10.28
C VAL A 64 5.32 5.10 9.35
N ALA A 65 5.30 3.84 8.89
CA ALA A 65 6.26 3.36 7.92
C ALA A 65 6.39 4.48 6.90
N SER A 66 7.59 5.04 6.83
CA SER A 66 7.89 6.25 6.10
C SER A 66 7.07 6.21 4.82
N VAL A 67 6.22 7.21 4.63
CA VAL A 67 5.81 7.62 3.30
C VAL A 67 7.11 7.71 2.52
N VAL A 68 7.46 6.65 1.80
CA VAL A 68 8.29 6.77 0.62
C VAL A 68 7.40 7.66 -0.24
N MET A 69 7.57 8.97 -0.08
CA MET A 69 7.00 9.95 -0.98
C MET A 69 7.37 9.45 -2.35
N ASP A 70 6.35 9.17 -3.15
CA ASP A 70 6.43 8.37 -4.35
C ASP A 70 7.77 8.56 -5.05
N THR A 71 8.59 7.49 -5.08
CA THR A 71 9.81 7.56 -5.88
C THR A 71 9.40 8.05 -7.27
N PRO A 72 10.16 8.98 -7.90
CA PRO A 72 9.83 9.50 -9.23
C PRO A 72 9.69 8.39 -10.27
N GLU A 73 10.17 7.19 -9.94
CA GLU A 73 9.99 5.95 -10.65
C GLU A 73 8.56 5.40 -10.64
N MET A 74 7.83 5.45 -9.52
CA MET A 74 6.44 4.98 -9.44
C MET A 74 5.50 5.82 -10.32
N ARG A 75 5.77 7.13 -10.45
CA ARG A 75 5.01 8.03 -11.35
C ARG A 75 5.23 7.69 -12.83
N ARG A 76 6.45 7.32 -13.21
CA ARG A 76 6.79 6.92 -14.60
C ARG A 76 6.13 5.60 -14.99
N VAL A 77 6.06 4.64 -14.08
CA VAL A 77 5.40 3.33 -14.32
C VAL A 77 3.89 3.50 -14.52
N ALA A 78 3.25 4.36 -13.71
CA ALA A 78 1.81 4.62 -13.83
C ALA A 78 1.42 5.27 -15.17
N GLU A 79 2.25 6.18 -15.69
CA GLU A 79 2.01 6.85 -16.97
C GLU A 79 2.23 5.91 -18.17
N ASN A 80 3.26 5.06 -18.10
CA ASN A 80 3.55 4.05 -19.12
C ASN A 80 2.39 3.04 -19.28
N THR A 81 1.79 2.59 -18.18
CA THR A 81 0.66 1.62 -18.20
C THR A 81 -0.59 2.20 -18.88
N LYS A 82 -0.85 3.50 -18.74
CA LYS A 82 -1.99 4.17 -19.39
C LYS A 82 -1.78 4.29 -20.91
N ASN A 83 -0.56 4.67 -21.31
CA ASN A 83 -0.22 4.85 -22.72
C ASN A 83 -0.19 3.51 -23.48
N GLN A 84 0.25 2.42 -22.85
CA GLN A 84 0.28 1.10 -23.49
C GLN A 84 -1.12 0.55 -23.77
N SER A 85 -2.10 0.77 -22.90
CA SER A 85 -3.44 0.21 -23.10
C SER A 85 -4.25 0.97 -24.15
N GLN A 86 -4.23 2.30 -24.13
CA GLN A 86 -5.07 3.12 -25.02
C GLN A 86 -4.60 3.07 -26.47
N VAL A 87 -3.28 3.02 -26.71
CA VAL A 87 -2.71 2.95 -28.07
C VAL A 87 -2.93 1.57 -28.69
N GLN A 88 -2.79 0.47 -27.94
CA GLN A 88 -2.96 -0.88 -28.48
C GLN A 88 -4.42 -1.17 -28.88
N TYR A 89 -5.39 -0.75 -28.06
CA TYR A 89 -6.82 -0.99 -28.34
C TYR A 89 -7.35 -0.14 -29.50
N HIS A 90 -7.00 1.15 -29.59
CA HIS A 90 -7.45 1.99 -30.69
C HIS A 90 -6.72 1.68 -32.00
N ALA A 91 -5.41 1.42 -31.98
CA ALA A 91 -4.64 1.11 -33.19
C ALA A 91 -5.06 -0.22 -33.83
N ALA A 92 -5.37 -1.25 -33.04
CA ALA A 92 -5.91 -2.51 -33.55
C ALA A 92 -7.31 -2.33 -34.16
N TYR A 93 -8.15 -1.49 -33.55
CA TYR A 93 -9.48 -1.18 -34.04
C TYR A 93 -9.47 -0.36 -35.34
N GLU A 94 -8.57 0.62 -35.47
CA GLU A 94 -8.42 1.40 -36.70
C GLU A 94 -7.85 0.57 -37.86
N LYS A 95 -6.91 -0.34 -37.57
CA LYS A 95 -6.31 -1.23 -38.58
C LYS A 95 -7.31 -2.28 -39.11
N THR A 96 -8.28 -2.68 -38.30
CA THR A 96 -9.31 -3.65 -38.68
C THR A 96 -10.48 -3.01 -39.44
N LYS A 97 -10.73 -1.71 -39.27
CA LYS A 97 -11.79 -0.98 -40.00
C LYS A 97 -11.58 -0.88 -41.53
N GLY A 98 -10.37 -1.15 -42.03
CA GLY A 98 -10.02 -0.99 -43.45
C GLY A 98 -9.64 -2.27 -44.21
N THR A 99 -9.54 -3.42 -43.53
CA THR A 99 -9.13 -4.68 -44.21
C THR A 99 -10.38 -5.39 -44.73
N LYS A 100 -10.74 -5.11 -45.98
CA LYS A 100 -11.75 -5.86 -46.72
C LYS A 100 -11.21 -7.26 -47.00
N ILE A 101 -11.80 -8.29 -46.41
CA ILE A 101 -11.55 -9.68 -46.81
C ILE A 101 -12.28 -9.85 -48.14
N GLU A 102 -11.54 -9.77 -49.25
CA GLU A 102 -12.10 -10.06 -50.57
C GLU A 102 -12.27 -11.57 -50.68
N VAL A 103 -13.47 -12.04 -50.35
CA VAL A 103 -13.88 -13.41 -50.70
C VAL A 103 -14.01 -13.43 -52.21
N ALA A 104 -13.08 -14.10 -52.88
CA ALA A 104 -13.17 -14.33 -54.33
C ALA A 104 -14.51 -15.02 -54.62
N ASP A 105 -15.27 -14.48 -55.57
CA ASP A 105 -16.59 -15.01 -55.94
C ASP A 105 -16.47 -16.49 -56.36
N ASP A 106 -17.11 -17.37 -55.61
CA ASP A 106 -17.16 -18.80 -55.91
C ASP A 106 -17.88 -19.01 -57.26
N PRO A 107 -17.33 -19.80 -58.21
CA PRO A 107 -17.90 -20.03 -59.54
C PRO A 107 -19.36 -20.53 -59.54
N GLU A 108 -19.87 -20.98 -58.39
CA GLU A 108 -21.28 -21.30 -58.20
C GLU A 108 -22.22 -20.07 -58.26
N MET A 109 -21.80 -18.92 -57.71
CA MET A 109 -22.59 -17.67 -57.73
C MET A 109 -22.80 -17.15 -59.16
N GLU A 110 -21.81 -17.33 -60.02
CA GLU A 110 -21.87 -16.84 -61.39
C GLU A 110 -22.79 -17.69 -62.30
N ARG A 111 -22.89 -19.00 -62.01
CA ARG A 111 -23.81 -19.92 -62.69
C ARG A 111 -25.28 -19.57 -62.38
N HIS A 112 -25.57 -19.21 -61.13
CA HIS A 112 -26.91 -18.78 -60.73
C HIS A 112 -27.36 -17.50 -61.44
N ARG A 113 -26.45 -16.52 -61.57
CA ARG A 113 -26.71 -15.27 -62.30
C ARG A 113 -27.01 -15.51 -63.78
N LYS A 114 -26.24 -16.39 -64.45
CA LYS A 114 -26.50 -16.75 -65.87
C LYS A 114 -27.82 -17.49 -66.04
N ASN A 115 -28.17 -18.41 -65.13
CA ASN A 115 -29.46 -19.11 -65.18
C ASN A 115 -30.66 -18.17 -64.94
N MET A 116 -30.51 -17.13 -64.10
CA MET A 116 -31.52 -16.08 -63.94
C MET A 116 -31.68 -15.22 -65.20
N GLN A 117 -30.58 -14.95 -65.92
CA GLN A 117 -30.59 -14.16 -67.16
C GLN A 117 -31.24 -14.92 -68.33
N VAL A 118 -30.95 -16.23 -68.46
CA VAL A 118 -31.50 -17.08 -69.54
C VAL A 118 -33.01 -17.29 -69.39
N LYS A 119 -33.52 -17.35 -68.16
CA LYS A 119 -34.96 -17.54 -67.87
C LYS A 119 -35.83 -16.34 -68.29
N TRP A 120 -35.23 -15.15 -68.44
CA TRP A 120 -35.92 -13.93 -68.88
C TRP A 120 -36.02 -13.79 -70.41
N ILE A 121 -35.26 -14.58 -71.19
CA ILE A 121 -35.15 -14.42 -72.65
C ILE A 121 -36.04 -15.40 -73.41
N CYS A 122 -36.57 -16.44 -72.75
CA CYS A 122 -37.33 -17.53 -73.39
C CYS A 122 -38.83 -17.57 -73.01
N THR A 123 -39.41 -16.45 -72.55
CA THR A 123 -40.86 -16.27 -72.34
C THR A 123 -41.35 -15.14 -73.23
#